data_AF-A0A1Y1K3X8-F1
#
_entry.id   AF-A0A1Y1K3X8-F1
#
_cell.length_a   1.000
_cell.length_b   1.000
_cell.length_c   1.000
_cell.angle_alpha   90.00
_cell.angle_beta   90.00
_cell.angle_gamma   90.00
#
_symmetry.space_group_name_H-M   'P 1'
#
loop_
_entity.id
_entity.type
_entity.pdbx_description
1 polymer ?
#
loop_
_entity_poly.entity_id
_entity_poly.type
_entity_poly.pdbx_seq_one_letter_code
_entity_poly.pdbx_strand_id
1 'polypeptide(L)'
;MKSIACFLVLSALIFTVFAQENFKCPDDYGFYPHHKSCDKYWKCDNNAAELKTCGNGLAFDTSDPKYLTENCDYLHNVDCGDRTEIEPAISTPHCVRLYGIFSDENKCDVFWSCWNGEASRYQCPPGLAYDREDRVCKWSDQVGDCKQHEVGGGFACPAPGEITNSGTFSRHAHPDDCRKYYICLEGVPREYGCPIGTVFKIGDADGTGNCEDPEEVQGCEDYYGDLDLKSIRKSELLAGTGIASAPRPHAPPSSSRPNKPRPAQPSSRNAPEPADN
;
A
#
# COMPACT_ATOMS: atom_id res chain seq x y z
N MET A 1 58.02 53.75 19.45
CA MET A 1 57.92 53.32 18.04
C MET A 1 57.09 52.06 18.03
N LYS A 2 55.87 52.13 17.48
CA LYS A 2 54.87 51.07 17.43
C LYS A 2 54.95 50.42 16.05
N SER A 3 55.07 49.10 15.96
CA SER A 3 54.86 48.36 14.71
C SER A 3 53.70 47.39 14.93
N ILE A 4 52.54 47.78 14.40
CA ILE A 4 51.31 46.99 14.36
C ILE A 4 51.40 46.17 13.08
N ALA A 5 51.59 44.85 13.21
CA ALA A 5 51.48 43.93 12.09
C ALA A 5 50.00 43.59 11.87
N CYS A 6 49.43 44.14 10.81
CA CYS A 6 48.06 43.88 10.36
C CYS A 6 48.09 42.66 9.43
N PHE A 7 47.73 41.47 9.94
CA PHE A 7 47.51 40.30 9.08
C PHE A 7 46.07 40.32 8.57
N LEU A 8 45.93 40.64 7.28
CA LEU A 8 44.68 40.56 6.53
C LEU A 8 44.26 39.09 6.39
N VAL A 9 43.15 38.71 7.02
CA VAL A 9 42.48 37.44 6.79
C VAL A 9 41.68 37.57 5.48
N LEU A 10 42.18 37.02 4.38
CA LEU A 10 41.41 36.87 3.14
C LEU A 10 40.39 35.73 3.34
N SER A 11 39.11 36.06 3.52
CA SER A 11 38.03 35.08 3.46
C SER A 11 37.73 34.75 1.99
N ALA A 12 38.16 33.56 1.54
CA ALA A 12 37.76 33.01 0.26
C ALA A 12 36.29 32.57 0.34
N LEU A 13 35.39 33.39 -0.21
CA LEU A 13 34.01 33.01 -0.49
C LEU A 13 34.02 32.01 -1.65
N ILE A 14 33.88 30.72 -1.34
CA ILE A 14 33.64 29.67 -2.33
C ILE A 14 32.19 29.82 -2.78
N PHE A 15 31.97 30.56 -3.87
CA PHE A 15 30.71 30.51 -4.59
C PHE A 15 30.65 29.17 -5.34
N THR A 16 29.87 28.23 -4.83
CA THR A 16 29.46 27.05 -5.60
C THR A 16 28.57 27.54 -6.74
N VAL A 17 29.16 27.65 -7.94
CA VAL A 17 28.42 27.92 -9.17
C VAL A 17 27.59 26.68 -9.47
N PHE A 18 26.30 26.70 -9.13
CA PHE A 18 25.36 25.71 -9.66
C PHE A 18 25.23 25.98 -11.16
N ALA A 19 25.73 25.05 -11.98
CA ALA A 19 25.55 25.10 -13.42
C ALA A 19 24.04 24.96 -13.71
N GLN A 20 23.38 26.06 -14.05
CA GLN A 20 22.00 26.03 -14.48
C GLN A 20 21.96 25.47 -15.91
N GLU A 21 21.36 24.29 -16.08
CA GLU A 21 21.19 23.71 -17.40
C GLU A 21 20.35 24.65 -18.28
N ASN A 22 20.79 24.87 -19.52
CA ASN A 22 20.16 25.81 -20.44
C ASN A 22 19.01 25.12 -21.19
N PHE A 23 17.92 24.82 -20.47
CA PHE A 23 16.69 24.31 -21.07
C PHE A 23 15.84 25.45 -21.63
N LYS A 24 15.34 25.28 -22.85
CA LYS A 24 14.42 26.21 -23.50
C LYS A 24 13.05 25.55 -23.63
N CYS A 25 12.02 26.22 -23.11
CA CYS A 25 10.64 25.79 -23.22
C CYS A 25 10.23 25.58 -24.69
N PRO A 26 9.69 24.39 -25.04
CA PRO A 26 9.09 24.16 -26.35
C PRO A 26 7.85 25.04 -26.61
N ASP A 27 7.00 25.22 -25.60
CA ASP A 27 5.82 26.09 -25.62
C ASP A 27 5.75 26.99 -24.37
N ASP A 28 4.87 27.99 -24.39
CA ASP A 28 4.69 28.94 -23.28
C ASP A 28 4.36 28.25 -21.94
N TYR A 29 3.63 27.12 -21.99
CA TYR A 29 3.23 26.33 -20.83
C TYR A 29 3.45 24.84 -21.09
N GLY A 30 3.86 24.10 -20.06
CA GLY A 30 3.93 22.64 -20.11
C GLY A 30 4.87 22.02 -19.08
N PHE A 31 4.94 20.71 -19.09
CA PHE A 31 5.75 19.87 -18.21
C PHE A 31 6.57 18.90 -19.07
N TYR A 32 7.86 19.17 -19.20
CA TYR A 32 8.72 18.45 -20.15
C TYR A 32 9.76 17.59 -19.42
N PRO A 33 10.08 16.38 -19.91
CA PRO A 33 11.02 15.50 -19.22
C PRO A 33 12.44 16.10 -19.16
N HIS A 34 13.14 15.81 -18.07
CA HIS A 34 14.59 16.04 -18.04
C HIS A 34 15.30 15.04 -18.96
N HIS A 35 16.34 15.48 -19.67
CA HIS A 35 17.00 14.67 -20.69
C HIS A 35 17.79 13.47 -20.13
N LYS A 36 18.14 13.49 -18.83
CA LYS A 36 18.88 12.40 -18.16
C LYS A 36 18.20 11.83 -16.91
N SER A 37 17.32 12.60 -16.27
CA SER A 37 16.78 12.24 -14.94
C SER A 37 15.35 11.77 -15.11
N CYS A 38 15.04 10.56 -14.65
CA CYS A 38 13.67 10.05 -14.80
C CYS A 38 12.70 10.75 -13.85
N ASP A 39 13.20 11.23 -12.72
CA ASP A 39 12.45 11.89 -11.65
C ASP A 39 12.50 13.42 -11.70
N LYS A 40 13.06 14.02 -12.76
CA LYS A 40 13.03 15.47 -12.97
C LYS A 40 12.31 15.84 -14.25
N TYR A 41 11.73 17.03 -14.23
CA TYR A 41 11.02 17.62 -15.34
C TYR A 41 11.12 19.14 -15.28
N TRP A 42 10.89 19.80 -16.40
CA TRP A 42 10.84 21.24 -16.53
C TRP A 42 9.40 21.68 -16.54
N LYS A 43 9.03 22.57 -15.62
CA LYS A 43 7.78 23.31 -15.69
C LYS A 43 8.02 24.60 -16.46
N CYS A 44 7.29 24.80 -17.55
CA CYS A 44 7.28 26.02 -18.33
C CYS A 44 6.05 26.86 -17.96
N ASP A 45 6.29 28.13 -17.65
CA ASP A 45 5.25 29.13 -17.40
C ASP A 45 5.68 30.44 -18.07
N ASN A 46 4.95 30.87 -19.10
CA ASN A 46 5.29 32.03 -19.93
C ASN A 46 6.76 32.00 -20.44
N ASN A 47 7.20 30.84 -20.97
CA ASN A 47 8.57 30.55 -21.41
C ASN A 47 9.65 30.57 -20.33
N ALA A 48 9.31 30.78 -19.05
CA ALA A 48 10.24 30.61 -17.95
C ALA A 48 10.28 29.13 -17.54
N ALA A 49 11.44 28.49 -17.70
CA ALA A 49 11.66 27.11 -17.30
C ALA A 49 12.10 27.01 -15.84
N GLU A 50 11.41 26.19 -15.07
CA GLU A 50 11.77 25.82 -13.70
C GLU A 50 12.04 24.31 -13.63
N LEU A 51 13.22 23.91 -13.15
CA LEU A 51 13.52 22.50 -12.91
C LEU A 51 12.77 22.02 -11.66
N LYS A 52 11.95 21.00 -11.81
CA LYS A 52 11.22 20.32 -10.75
C LYS A 52 11.72 18.90 -10.57
N THR A 53 11.39 18.33 -9.42
CA THR A 53 11.72 16.94 -9.08
C THR A 53 10.46 16.30 -8.52
N CYS A 54 10.12 15.13 -9.04
CA CYS A 54 9.04 14.31 -8.50
C CYS A 54 9.35 13.88 -7.06
N GLY A 55 8.32 13.44 -6.33
CA GLY A 55 8.50 12.90 -4.98
C GLY A 55 9.52 11.75 -4.94
N ASN A 56 10.27 11.61 -3.85
CA ASN A 56 11.32 10.58 -3.75
C ASN A 56 10.73 9.16 -3.92
N GLY A 57 11.05 8.50 -5.04
CA GLY A 57 10.45 7.21 -5.41
C GLY A 57 9.43 7.27 -6.55
N LEU A 58 9.18 8.46 -7.09
CA LEU A 58 8.35 8.69 -8.26
C LEU A 58 9.22 9.14 -9.45
N ALA A 59 8.71 8.92 -10.65
CA ALA A 59 9.27 9.37 -11.92
C ALA A 59 8.26 10.21 -12.69
N PHE A 60 8.79 11.10 -13.54
CA PHE A 60 7.96 11.92 -14.42
C PHE A 60 7.52 11.08 -15.63
N ASP A 61 6.21 10.87 -15.73
CA ASP A 61 5.54 10.16 -16.80
C ASP A 61 5.35 11.06 -18.03
N THR A 62 5.84 10.60 -19.17
CA THR A 62 5.77 11.31 -20.46
C THR A 62 4.67 10.76 -21.36
N SER A 63 3.73 9.99 -20.82
CA SER A 63 2.63 9.40 -21.58
C SER A 63 1.65 10.43 -22.15
N ASP A 64 1.57 11.64 -21.55
CA ASP A 64 0.80 12.75 -22.11
C ASP A 64 1.54 13.37 -23.30
N PRO A 65 1.07 13.16 -24.55
CA PRO A 65 1.75 13.66 -25.74
C PRO A 65 1.71 15.20 -25.85
N LYS A 66 0.87 15.87 -25.05
CA LYS A 66 0.77 17.33 -25.04
C LYS A 66 1.59 17.98 -23.93
N TYR A 67 2.15 17.20 -23.00
CA TYR A 67 2.92 17.72 -21.87
C TYR A 67 2.18 18.78 -21.05
N LEU A 68 0.85 18.68 -20.94
CA LEU A 68 0.02 19.66 -20.20
C LEU A 68 -0.27 19.22 -18.77
N THR A 69 0.06 17.97 -18.42
CA THR A 69 -0.20 17.38 -17.11
C THR A 69 1.09 17.17 -16.34
N GLU A 70 1.12 17.64 -15.08
CA GLU A 70 2.21 17.36 -14.15
C GLU A 70 2.04 15.95 -13.57
N ASN A 71 2.48 14.94 -14.31
CA ASN A 71 2.29 13.54 -13.94
C ASN A 71 3.58 12.92 -13.38
N CYS A 72 3.66 12.84 -12.05
CA CYS A 72 4.61 11.97 -11.37
C CYS A 72 3.91 10.68 -10.97
N ASP A 73 4.44 9.53 -11.39
CA ASP A 73 3.93 8.20 -11.06
C ASP A 73 5.04 7.34 -10.43
N TYR A 74 4.71 6.18 -9.88
CA TYR A 74 5.69 5.25 -9.34
C TYR A 74 6.70 4.85 -10.40
N LEU A 75 7.97 4.73 -9.99
CA LEU A 75 9.10 4.38 -10.87
C LEU A 75 8.85 3.17 -11.78
N HIS A 76 8.10 2.17 -11.30
CA HIS A 76 7.82 0.95 -12.06
C HIS A 76 6.69 1.09 -13.10
N ASN A 77 5.91 2.18 -13.05
CA ASN A 77 4.87 2.49 -14.03
C ASN A 77 5.39 3.36 -15.18
N VAL A 78 6.54 4.00 -15.00
CA VAL A 78 7.09 4.98 -15.94
C VAL A 78 8.19 4.33 -16.79
N ASP A 79 8.07 4.47 -18.11
CA ASP A 79 9.18 4.18 -19.02
C ASP A 79 10.18 5.35 -19.00
N CYS A 80 11.32 5.12 -18.36
CA CYS A 80 12.39 6.11 -18.27
C CYS A 80 13.18 6.25 -19.57
N GLY A 81 13.19 5.24 -20.46
CA GLY A 81 14.08 5.19 -21.61
C GLY A 81 15.54 5.46 -21.23
N ASP A 82 16.16 6.44 -21.88
CA ASP A 82 17.57 6.82 -21.62
C ASP A 82 17.76 7.67 -20.36
N ARG A 83 16.68 8.08 -19.68
CA ARG A 83 16.73 8.89 -18.45
C ARG A 83 17.06 8.00 -17.25
N THR A 84 18.35 7.71 -17.05
CA THR A 84 18.79 6.76 -16.01
C THR A 84 19.13 7.40 -14.66
N GLU A 85 19.24 8.73 -14.59
CA GLU A 85 19.54 9.44 -13.35
C GLU A 85 18.28 9.55 -12.46
N ILE A 86 18.45 9.33 -11.16
CA ILE A 86 17.40 9.45 -10.14
C ILE A 86 18.06 9.98 -8.87
N GLU A 87 17.35 10.83 -8.14
CA GLU A 87 17.79 11.33 -6.84
C GLU A 87 18.04 10.18 -5.84
N PRO A 88 19.01 10.35 -4.92
CA PRO A 88 19.27 9.38 -3.87
C PRO A 88 18.02 9.02 -3.06
N ALA A 89 17.95 7.79 -2.57
CA ALA A 89 16.86 7.33 -1.74
C ALA A 89 16.82 8.07 -0.39
N ILE A 90 15.62 8.51 0.02
CA ILE A 90 15.34 8.97 1.37
C ILE A 90 14.53 7.87 2.04
N SER A 91 15.17 7.13 2.94
CA SER A 91 14.56 5.98 3.59
C SER A 91 13.98 6.33 4.96
N THR A 92 12.85 5.71 5.28
CA THR A 92 12.21 5.71 6.59
C THR A 92 11.94 4.25 7.00
N PRO A 93 11.48 3.95 8.23
CA PRO A 93 11.14 2.58 8.61
C PRO A 93 10.17 1.95 7.59
N HIS A 94 10.56 0.79 7.04
CA HIS A 94 9.82 0.02 6.01
C HIS A 94 9.70 0.67 4.62
N CYS A 95 10.23 1.87 4.42
CA CYS A 95 10.19 2.57 3.15
C CYS A 95 11.61 2.82 2.63
N VAL A 96 12.01 2.13 1.56
CA VAL A 96 13.31 2.38 0.91
C VAL A 96 13.34 3.81 0.34
N ARG A 97 12.19 4.29 -0.18
CA ARG A 97 11.95 5.66 -0.64
C ARG A 97 10.63 6.18 -0.07
N LEU A 98 10.44 7.49 -0.05
CA LEU A 98 9.22 8.11 0.52
C LEU A 98 7.93 7.66 -0.15
N TYR A 99 7.98 7.33 -1.44
CA TYR A 99 6.85 6.78 -2.19
C TYR A 99 7.23 5.42 -2.79
N GLY A 100 6.37 4.42 -2.64
CA GLY A 100 6.55 3.11 -3.26
C GLY A 100 5.88 1.97 -2.51
N ILE A 101 6.02 0.76 -3.05
CA ILE A 101 5.61 -0.48 -2.39
C ILE A 101 6.86 -1.32 -2.18
N PHE A 102 7.07 -1.78 -0.95
CA PHE A 102 8.29 -2.48 -0.55
C PHE A 102 7.96 -3.76 0.21
N SER A 103 8.71 -4.83 -0.04
CA SER A 103 8.61 -6.08 0.72
C SER A 103 9.08 -5.91 2.16
N ASP A 104 8.54 -6.69 3.08
CA ASP A 104 9.13 -6.84 4.41
C ASP A 104 10.41 -7.69 4.35
N GLU A 105 11.39 -7.37 5.19
CA GLU A 105 12.69 -8.07 5.18
C GLU A 105 12.65 -9.45 5.85
N ASN A 106 11.68 -9.69 6.74
CA ASN A 106 11.62 -10.91 7.55
C ASN A 106 10.35 -11.73 7.32
N LYS A 107 9.37 -11.20 6.58
CA LYS A 107 8.07 -11.83 6.37
C LYS A 107 7.65 -11.73 4.91
N CYS A 108 7.78 -12.82 4.15
CA CYS A 108 7.44 -12.79 2.73
C CYS A 108 6.00 -12.43 2.41
N ASP A 109 5.07 -12.73 3.32
CA ASP A 109 3.66 -12.45 3.16
C ASP A 109 3.32 -10.99 3.50
N VAL A 110 4.30 -10.16 3.88
CA VAL A 110 4.10 -8.77 4.29
C VAL A 110 4.75 -7.82 3.29
N PHE A 111 4.04 -6.75 3.00
CA PHE A 111 4.56 -5.64 2.22
C PHE A 111 4.03 -4.32 2.77
N TRP A 112 4.69 -3.23 2.38
CA TRP A 112 4.49 -1.90 2.90
C TRP A 112 4.16 -0.95 1.75
N SER A 113 3.05 -0.23 1.86
CA SER A 113 2.75 0.89 0.96
C SER A 113 3.19 2.18 1.64
N CYS A 114 4.06 2.94 0.98
CA CYS A 114 4.66 4.15 1.53
C CYS A 114 4.11 5.38 0.85
N TRP A 115 3.60 6.31 1.66
CA TRP A 115 3.15 7.62 1.22
C TRP A 115 3.87 8.70 2.00
N ASN A 116 4.73 9.46 1.34
CA ASN A 116 5.57 10.48 1.97
C ASN A 116 6.38 9.94 3.18
N GLY A 117 6.85 8.69 3.09
CA GLY A 117 7.62 8.00 4.13
C GLY A 117 6.78 7.39 5.26
N GLU A 118 5.45 7.55 5.25
CA GLU A 118 4.54 6.87 6.16
C GLU A 118 4.17 5.49 5.60
N ALA A 119 4.52 4.44 6.32
CA ALA A 119 4.34 3.06 5.91
C ALA A 119 3.00 2.49 6.41
N SER A 120 2.19 2.00 5.48
CA SER A 120 1.00 1.19 5.77
C SER A 120 1.31 -0.29 5.55
N ARG A 121 1.12 -1.12 6.59
CA ARG A 121 1.37 -2.56 6.52
C ARG A 121 0.24 -3.29 5.80
N TYR A 122 0.59 -4.15 4.87
CA TYR A 122 -0.32 -5.09 4.21
C TYR A 122 0.19 -6.51 4.36
N GLN A 123 -0.73 -7.45 4.24
CA GLN A 123 -0.42 -8.86 4.30
C GLN A 123 -1.13 -9.56 3.15
N CYS A 124 -0.41 -10.40 2.43
CA CYS A 124 -0.95 -11.27 1.42
C CYS A 124 -1.95 -12.26 2.03
N PRO A 125 -2.90 -12.77 1.22
CA PRO A 125 -3.74 -13.88 1.64
C PRO A 125 -2.90 -15.07 2.13
N PRO A 126 -3.47 -15.93 3.01
CA PRO A 126 -2.84 -17.16 3.48
C PRO A 126 -2.18 -17.95 2.35
N GLY A 127 -0.96 -18.46 2.58
CA GLY A 127 -0.22 -19.25 1.60
C GLY A 127 0.44 -18.47 0.45
N LEU A 128 0.30 -17.13 0.40
CA LEU A 128 0.91 -16.29 -0.63
C LEU A 128 2.03 -15.40 -0.07
N ALA A 129 3.03 -15.14 -0.89
CA ALA A 129 4.13 -14.21 -0.67
C ALA A 129 4.02 -13.01 -1.63
N TYR A 130 4.44 -11.84 -1.18
CA TYR A 130 4.51 -10.65 -2.03
C TYR A 130 5.70 -10.75 -2.98
N ASP A 131 5.42 -10.79 -4.29
CA ASP A 131 6.43 -10.68 -5.33
C ASP A 131 6.70 -9.20 -5.62
N ARG A 132 7.93 -8.74 -5.40
CA ARG A 132 8.31 -7.34 -5.60
C ARG A 132 8.35 -6.94 -7.07
N GLU A 133 8.75 -7.86 -7.94
CA GLU A 133 8.98 -7.57 -9.36
C GLU A 133 7.65 -7.44 -10.12
N ASP A 134 6.71 -8.34 -9.84
CA ASP A 134 5.36 -8.35 -10.40
C ASP A 134 4.36 -7.57 -9.55
N ARG A 135 4.75 -7.17 -8.32
CA ARG A 135 3.96 -6.37 -7.37
C ARG A 135 2.62 -7.00 -6.99
N VAL A 136 2.59 -8.33 -6.93
CA VAL A 136 1.39 -9.12 -6.63
C VAL A 136 1.70 -10.22 -5.63
N CYS A 137 0.69 -10.66 -4.89
CA CYS A 137 0.81 -11.84 -4.04
C CYS A 137 0.78 -13.10 -4.92
N LYS A 138 1.84 -13.91 -4.86
CA LYS A 138 1.99 -15.18 -5.58
C LYS A 138 2.24 -16.31 -4.60
N TRP A 139 2.20 -17.55 -5.08
CA TRP A 139 2.63 -18.69 -4.27
C TRP A 139 4.09 -18.51 -3.89
N SER A 140 4.45 -18.84 -2.64
CA SER A 140 5.82 -18.62 -2.13
C SER A 140 6.89 -19.39 -2.90
N ASP A 141 6.55 -20.51 -3.55
CA ASP A 141 7.44 -21.26 -4.46
C ASP A 141 7.74 -20.52 -5.78
N GLN A 142 6.98 -19.46 -6.08
CA GLN A 142 7.18 -18.59 -7.25
C GLN A 142 7.93 -17.30 -6.92
N VAL A 143 8.21 -17.03 -5.63
CA VAL A 143 8.92 -15.83 -5.18
C VAL A 143 10.32 -16.21 -4.75
N GLY A 144 11.32 -15.84 -5.55
CA GLY A 144 12.69 -16.37 -5.44
C GLY A 144 13.37 -16.19 -4.08
N ASP A 145 13.07 -15.10 -3.38
CA ASP A 145 13.67 -14.77 -2.08
C ASP A 145 12.89 -15.32 -0.88
N CYS A 146 11.75 -15.99 -1.12
CA CYS A 146 10.91 -16.51 -0.05
C CYS A 146 11.06 -18.01 0.17
N LYS A 147 11.13 -18.45 1.43
CA LYS A 147 11.07 -19.88 1.78
C LYS A 147 9.64 -20.30 2.10
N GLN A 148 9.20 -21.41 1.51
CA GLN A 148 7.85 -21.99 1.72
C GLN A 148 7.47 -22.15 3.21
N HIS A 149 8.43 -22.51 4.06
CA HIS A 149 8.19 -22.73 5.49
C HIS A 149 7.83 -21.43 6.24
N GLU A 150 8.19 -20.26 5.71
CA GLU A 150 7.88 -18.96 6.32
C GLU A 150 6.40 -18.59 6.12
N VAL A 151 5.78 -19.07 5.04
CA VAL A 151 4.37 -18.79 4.70
C VAL A 151 3.44 -19.94 5.08
N GLY A 152 3.93 -21.19 5.05
CA GLY A 152 3.14 -22.38 5.36
C GLY A 152 2.92 -22.66 6.85
N GLY A 153 3.26 -21.75 7.76
CA GLY A 153 3.09 -21.95 9.22
C GLY A 153 3.85 -23.15 9.79
N GLY A 154 4.87 -23.64 9.07
CA GLY A 154 5.63 -24.84 9.42
C GLY A 154 4.92 -26.18 9.17
N PHE A 155 3.74 -26.18 8.53
CA PHE A 155 3.10 -27.41 8.09
C PHE A 155 3.87 -28.05 6.93
N ALA A 156 4.04 -29.37 6.98
CA ALA A 156 4.67 -30.16 5.92
C ALA A 156 3.66 -31.18 5.39
N CYS A 157 3.62 -31.35 4.07
CA CYS A 157 2.78 -32.36 3.45
C CYS A 157 3.23 -33.78 3.83
N PRO A 158 2.28 -34.73 3.95
CA PRO A 158 2.64 -36.14 4.13
C PRO A 158 3.50 -36.67 3.00
N ALA A 159 4.26 -37.73 3.28
CA ALA A 159 5.17 -38.31 2.29
C ALA A 159 4.39 -38.96 1.12
N PRO A 160 4.96 -38.99 -0.10
CA PRO A 160 4.35 -39.69 -1.23
C PRO A 160 4.07 -41.16 -0.89
N GLY A 161 2.81 -41.59 -1.03
CA GLY A 161 2.37 -42.96 -0.74
C GLY A 161 1.84 -43.20 0.68
N GLU A 162 1.91 -42.21 1.57
CA GLU A 162 1.31 -42.27 2.91
C GLU A 162 -0.22 -42.11 2.86
N ILE A 163 -0.73 -41.47 1.81
CA ILE A 163 -2.14 -41.17 1.62
C ILE A 163 -2.67 -42.03 0.48
N THR A 164 -3.46 -43.05 0.82
CA THR A 164 -3.85 -44.12 -0.13
C THR A 164 -4.99 -43.74 -1.07
N ASN A 165 -5.73 -42.66 -0.79
CA ASN A 165 -6.97 -42.31 -1.50
C ASN A 165 -7.17 -40.80 -1.77
N SER A 166 -6.13 -40.00 -1.62
CA SER A 166 -6.17 -38.61 -2.07
C SER A 166 -5.85 -38.57 -3.57
N GLY A 167 -6.62 -37.82 -4.38
CA GLY A 167 -6.37 -37.69 -5.82
C GLY A 167 -5.05 -36.96 -6.13
N THR A 168 -5.03 -36.08 -7.13
CA THR A 168 -3.85 -35.24 -7.43
C THR A 168 -3.45 -34.31 -6.26
N PHE A 169 -4.27 -34.22 -5.22
CA PHE A 169 -4.07 -33.40 -4.05
C PHE A 169 -4.77 -33.97 -2.82
N SER A 170 -4.28 -33.59 -1.63
CA SER A 170 -4.88 -33.90 -0.33
C SER A 170 -5.19 -32.62 0.44
N ARG A 171 -6.14 -32.68 1.37
CA ARG A 171 -6.54 -31.59 2.25
C ARG A 171 -6.30 -31.97 3.71
N HIS A 172 -5.79 -31.03 4.50
CA HIS A 172 -5.39 -31.22 5.89
C HIS A 172 -5.86 -30.06 6.73
N ALA A 173 -6.29 -30.29 7.97
CA ALA A 173 -6.68 -29.21 8.86
C ALA A 173 -5.48 -28.35 9.26
N HIS A 174 -5.72 -27.06 9.50
CA HIS A 174 -4.72 -26.18 10.10
C HIS A 174 -4.67 -26.42 11.62
N PRO A 175 -3.48 -26.53 12.24
CA PRO A 175 -3.35 -26.87 13.66
C PRO A 175 -3.89 -25.79 14.61
N ASP A 176 -3.79 -24.51 14.22
CA ASP A 176 -4.10 -23.39 15.11
C ASP A 176 -5.40 -22.63 14.78
N ASP A 177 -6.11 -22.98 13.71
CA ASP A 177 -7.25 -22.19 13.24
C ASP A 177 -8.26 -23.05 12.48
N CYS A 178 -9.45 -23.23 13.05
CA CYS A 178 -10.53 -24.00 12.45
C CYS A 178 -10.98 -23.49 11.07
N ARG A 179 -10.85 -22.19 10.76
CA ARG A 179 -11.25 -21.67 9.44
C ARG A 179 -10.20 -21.98 8.37
N LYS A 180 -9.00 -22.38 8.75
CA LYS A 180 -7.89 -22.58 7.83
C LYS A 180 -7.62 -24.06 7.59
N TYR A 181 -7.03 -24.35 6.43
CA TYR A 181 -6.63 -25.69 6.05
C TYR A 181 -5.50 -25.64 5.03
N TYR A 182 -4.79 -26.75 4.85
CA TYR A 182 -3.77 -26.91 3.84
C TYR A 182 -4.26 -27.80 2.70
N ILE A 183 -3.94 -27.43 1.46
CA ILE A 183 -4.00 -28.31 0.31
C ILE A 183 -2.56 -28.67 -0.06
N CYS A 184 -2.27 -29.97 -0.06
CA CYS A 184 -1.02 -30.51 -0.54
C CYS A 184 -1.14 -30.86 -2.01
N LEU A 185 -0.43 -30.10 -2.85
CA LEU A 185 -0.30 -30.32 -4.30
C LEU A 185 1.14 -30.72 -4.57
N GLU A 186 1.36 -31.96 -5.02
CA GLU A 186 2.71 -32.48 -5.33
C GLU A 186 3.71 -32.36 -4.15
N GLY A 187 3.21 -32.47 -2.92
CA GLY A 187 4.02 -32.35 -1.71
C GLY A 187 4.27 -30.91 -1.25
N VAL A 188 3.75 -29.91 -1.94
CA VAL A 188 3.82 -28.50 -1.54
C VAL A 188 2.55 -28.11 -0.78
N PRO A 189 2.66 -27.68 0.49
CA PRO A 189 1.52 -27.26 1.27
C PRO A 189 1.11 -25.83 0.91
N ARG A 190 -0.17 -25.65 0.61
CA ARG A 190 -0.78 -24.34 0.35
C ARG A 190 -1.87 -24.09 1.37
N GLU A 191 -1.74 -23.01 2.13
CA GLU A 191 -2.73 -22.61 3.12
C GLU A 191 -3.93 -21.97 2.42
N TYR A 192 -5.14 -22.32 2.85
CA TYR A 192 -6.40 -21.78 2.38
C TYR A 192 -7.31 -21.47 3.56
N GLY A 193 -8.30 -20.61 3.33
CA GLY A 193 -9.37 -20.32 4.26
C GLY A 193 -10.71 -20.82 3.75
N CYS A 194 -11.53 -21.34 4.64
CA CYS A 194 -12.95 -21.54 4.40
C CYS A 194 -13.67 -20.18 4.28
N PRO A 195 -14.74 -20.09 3.47
CA PRO A 195 -15.58 -18.90 3.41
C PRO A 195 -16.05 -18.48 4.81
N ILE A 196 -16.22 -17.17 5.03
CA ILE A 196 -16.67 -16.68 6.33
C ILE A 196 -17.98 -17.34 6.77
N GLY A 197 -18.00 -17.76 8.04
CA GLY A 197 -19.09 -18.48 8.68
C GLY A 197 -19.08 -19.98 8.42
N THR A 198 -17.98 -20.53 7.91
CA THR A 198 -17.70 -21.98 7.85
C THR A 198 -16.32 -22.27 8.43
N VAL A 199 -16.05 -23.52 8.80
CA VAL A 199 -14.76 -24.02 9.28
C VAL A 199 -14.41 -25.33 8.59
N PHE A 200 -13.14 -25.71 8.59
CA PHE A 200 -12.68 -26.90 7.88
C PHE A 200 -12.92 -28.18 8.70
N LYS A 201 -13.65 -29.12 8.10
CA LYS A 201 -13.89 -30.47 8.61
C LYS A 201 -13.01 -31.46 7.86
N ILE A 202 -12.24 -32.27 8.60
CA ILE A 202 -11.53 -33.41 8.02
C ILE A 202 -12.57 -34.47 7.64
N GLY A 203 -12.45 -35.02 6.43
CA GLY A 203 -13.36 -36.07 5.95
C GLY A 203 -13.00 -37.45 6.48
N ASP A 204 -13.86 -38.43 6.17
CA ASP A 204 -13.72 -39.81 6.68
C ASP A 204 -12.51 -40.57 6.11
N ALA A 205 -11.90 -40.07 5.02
CA ALA A 205 -10.71 -40.65 4.41
C ALA A 205 -9.50 -39.74 4.59
N ASP A 206 -8.31 -40.34 4.73
CA ASP A 206 -7.06 -39.60 4.90
C ASP A 206 -6.82 -38.61 3.76
N GLY A 207 -6.53 -37.36 4.13
CA GLY A 207 -6.31 -36.28 3.18
C GLY A 207 -7.58 -35.75 2.49
N THR A 208 -8.77 -36.05 3.01
CA THR A 208 -10.03 -35.46 2.56
C THR A 208 -10.58 -34.44 3.56
N GLY A 209 -11.46 -33.56 3.10
CA GLY A 209 -12.13 -32.58 3.96
C GLY A 209 -12.79 -31.45 3.18
N ASN A 210 -13.66 -30.72 3.85
CA ASN A 210 -14.44 -29.65 3.27
C ASN A 210 -14.85 -28.62 4.33
N CYS A 211 -15.25 -27.44 3.86
CA CYS A 211 -15.76 -26.40 4.75
C CYS A 211 -17.21 -26.73 5.14
N GLU A 212 -17.48 -26.76 6.44
CA GLU A 212 -18.79 -27.06 7.03
C GLU A 212 -19.17 -26.03 8.09
N ASP A 213 -20.39 -26.17 8.61
CA ASP A 213 -20.86 -25.37 9.73
C ASP A 213 -19.99 -25.62 10.99
N PRO A 214 -19.58 -24.57 11.71
CA PRO A 214 -18.86 -24.68 12.99
C PRO A 214 -19.45 -25.69 13.97
N GLU A 215 -20.78 -25.77 14.07
CA GLU A 215 -21.46 -26.69 14.99
C GLU A 215 -21.24 -28.17 14.65
N GLU A 216 -20.85 -28.48 13.42
CA GLU A 216 -20.60 -29.85 12.96
C GLU A 216 -19.13 -30.29 13.05
N VAL A 217 -18.25 -29.40 13.51
CA VAL A 217 -16.81 -29.64 13.63
C VAL A 217 -16.40 -29.57 15.09
N GLN A 218 -16.03 -30.72 15.64
CA GLN A 218 -15.68 -30.87 17.05
C GLN A 218 -14.56 -29.90 17.46
N GLY A 219 -14.82 -29.07 18.45
CA GLY A 219 -13.88 -28.08 18.98
C GLY A 219 -13.86 -26.74 18.25
N CYS A 220 -14.73 -26.56 17.24
CA CYS A 220 -14.86 -25.33 16.47
C CYS A 220 -16.26 -24.69 16.59
N GLU A 221 -17.14 -25.23 17.44
CA GLU A 221 -18.56 -24.88 17.53
C GLU A 221 -18.77 -23.38 17.77
N ASP A 222 -17.97 -22.80 18.67
CA ASP A 222 -18.07 -21.39 19.04
C ASP A 222 -17.07 -20.48 18.28
N TYR A 223 -16.48 -20.95 17.16
CA TYR A 223 -15.37 -20.24 16.49
C TYR A 223 -15.70 -18.78 16.12
N TYR A 224 -16.94 -18.49 15.71
CA TYR A 224 -17.38 -17.14 15.38
C TYR A 224 -18.07 -16.40 16.54
N GLY A 225 -18.33 -17.09 17.67
CA GLY A 225 -19.04 -16.54 18.82
C GLY A 225 -20.30 -15.76 18.44
N ASP A 226 -20.41 -14.53 18.95
CA ASP A 226 -21.58 -13.65 18.75
C ASP A 226 -21.50 -12.76 17.49
N LEU A 227 -20.57 -13.03 16.56
CA LEU A 227 -20.40 -12.18 15.38
C LEU A 227 -21.62 -12.26 14.44
N ASP A 228 -22.12 -11.10 13.98
CA ASP A 228 -23.16 -11.05 12.95
C ASP A 228 -22.58 -11.39 11.56
N LEU A 229 -22.48 -12.68 11.27
CA LEU A 229 -21.96 -13.22 10.01
C LEU A 229 -22.69 -12.69 8.77
N LYS A 230 -23.95 -12.24 8.89
CA LYS A 230 -24.69 -11.67 7.75
C LYS A 230 -24.14 -10.31 7.35
N SER A 231 -23.76 -9.49 8.33
CA SER A 231 -23.10 -8.20 8.08
C SER A 231 -21.71 -8.40 7.47
N ILE A 232 -20.95 -9.39 7.96
CA ILE A 232 -19.58 -9.64 7.55
C ILE A 232 -19.51 -10.21 6.13
N ARG A 233 -20.33 -11.22 5.80
CA ARG A 233 -20.39 -11.78 4.44
C ARG A 233 -20.73 -10.72 3.39
N LYS A 234 -21.59 -9.76 3.73
CA LYS A 234 -21.91 -8.63 2.85
C LYS A 234 -20.70 -7.70 2.67
N SER A 235 -19.93 -7.44 3.72
CA SER A 235 -18.72 -6.61 3.63
C SER A 235 -17.57 -7.29 2.87
N GLU A 236 -17.37 -8.60 3.00
CA GLU A 236 -16.34 -9.32 2.23
C GLU A 236 -16.70 -9.46 0.75
N LEU A 237 -17.98 -9.71 0.43
CA LEU A 237 -18.43 -9.70 -0.97
C LEU A 237 -18.14 -8.35 -1.64
N LEU A 238 -18.30 -7.25 -0.89
CA LEU A 238 -17.97 -5.91 -1.34
C LEU A 238 -16.46 -5.68 -1.46
N ALA A 239 -15.65 -6.22 -0.54
CA ALA A 239 -14.19 -6.16 -0.58
C ALA A 239 -13.59 -6.97 -1.75
N GLY A 240 -14.21 -8.10 -2.12
CA GLY A 240 -13.85 -8.87 -3.32
C GLY A 240 -14.19 -8.19 -4.64
N THR A 241 -15.05 -7.17 -4.62
CA THR A 241 -15.42 -6.34 -5.77
C THR A 241 -14.75 -4.96 -5.76
N GLY A 242 -13.49 -4.81 -5.33
CA GLY A 242 -12.62 -3.66 -5.69
C GLY A 242 -13.12 -2.21 -5.49
N ILE A 243 -14.24 -1.96 -4.81
CA ILE A 243 -14.75 -0.63 -4.52
C ILE A 243 -14.46 -0.35 -3.05
N ALA A 244 -13.24 0.10 -2.78
CA ALA A 244 -12.87 0.63 -1.48
C ALA A 244 -13.47 2.03 -1.31
N SER A 245 -14.70 2.12 -0.79
CA SER A 245 -15.21 3.36 -0.21
C SER A 245 -14.83 3.42 1.26
N ALA A 246 -13.88 4.31 1.57
CA ALA A 246 -13.44 4.60 2.94
C ALA A 246 -14.64 4.93 3.86
N PRO A 247 -14.72 4.38 5.09
CA PRO A 247 -15.73 4.81 6.06
C PRO A 247 -15.40 6.23 6.56
N ARG A 248 -16.35 7.15 6.43
CA ARG A 248 -16.30 8.44 7.15
C ARG A 248 -16.45 8.18 8.66
N PRO A 249 -15.71 8.88 9.53
CA PRO A 249 -15.89 8.73 10.98
C PRO A 249 -17.29 9.22 11.39
N HIS A 250 -18.05 8.33 12.04
CA HIS A 250 -19.33 8.64 12.65
C HIS A 250 -19.14 9.60 13.82
N ALA A 251 -19.85 10.74 13.77
CA ALA A 251 -19.97 11.67 14.89
C ALA A 251 -20.79 11.02 16.04
N PRO A 252 -20.44 11.29 17.31
CA PRO A 252 -21.14 10.70 18.45
C PRO A 252 -22.58 11.25 18.59
N PRO A 253 -23.52 10.45 19.13
CA PRO A 253 -24.93 10.84 19.24
C PRO A 253 -25.11 11.96 20.26
N SER A 254 -25.82 13.01 19.85
CA SER A 254 -26.18 14.17 20.68
C SER A 254 -27.14 13.75 21.79
N SER A 255 -26.73 13.89 23.05
CA SER A 255 -27.62 13.81 24.20
C SER A 255 -28.50 15.06 24.29
N SER A 256 -29.80 14.84 24.41
CA SER A 256 -30.83 15.84 24.63
C SER A 256 -30.61 16.54 25.98
N ARG A 257 -30.30 17.84 25.95
CA ARG A 257 -30.32 18.70 27.15
C ARG A 257 -31.67 19.42 27.28
N PRO A 258 -32.27 19.49 28.48
CA PRO A 258 -33.53 20.21 28.70
C PRO A 258 -33.35 21.73 28.58
N ASN A 259 -34.35 22.38 28.00
CA ASN A 259 -34.48 23.84 27.84
C ASN A 259 -34.30 24.58 29.17
N LYS A 260 -33.37 25.54 29.21
CA LYS A 260 -33.30 26.57 30.26
C LYS A 260 -33.66 27.93 29.64
N PRO A 261 -34.54 28.73 30.27
CA PRO A 261 -35.11 29.92 29.66
C PRO A 261 -34.11 31.06 29.47
N ARG A 262 -34.27 31.76 28.33
CA ARG A 262 -33.48 32.92 27.87
C ARG A 262 -33.89 34.20 28.61
N PRO A 263 -32.94 35.01 29.13
CA PRO A 263 -33.21 36.37 29.58
C PRO A 263 -33.39 37.34 28.40
N ALA A 264 -34.27 38.33 28.57
CA ALA A 264 -34.74 39.24 27.54
C ALA A 264 -33.81 40.44 27.25
N GLN A 265 -33.63 40.71 25.94
CA GLN A 265 -33.51 42.02 25.24
C GLN A 265 -32.35 42.99 25.60
N PRO A 266 -31.98 44.00 24.75
CA PRO A 266 -32.83 44.70 23.75
C PRO A 266 -32.25 44.97 22.35
N SER A 267 -33.17 45.50 21.55
CA SER A 267 -33.22 45.88 20.13
C SER A 267 -32.17 46.87 19.59
N SER A 268 -31.76 46.66 18.34
CA SER A 268 -31.53 47.73 17.35
C SER A 268 -31.68 47.12 15.94
N ARG A 269 -32.77 47.44 15.23
CA ARG A 269 -32.97 48.50 14.20
C ARG A 269 -32.38 48.18 12.82
N ASN A 270 -33.32 47.92 11.91
CA ASN A 270 -33.45 48.35 10.52
C ASN A 270 -32.66 47.65 9.39
N ALA A 271 -33.49 47.05 8.51
CA ALA A 271 -33.40 46.71 7.08
C ALA A 271 -32.75 47.81 6.19
N PRO A 272 -32.51 47.61 4.86
CA PRO A 272 -33.16 46.64 3.96
C PRO A 272 -32.31 45.96 2.84
N GLU A 273 -32.87 44.87 2.30
CA GLU A 273 -32.65 44.31 0.95
C GLU A 273 -33.17 45.29 -0.13
N PRO A 274 -32.73 45.26 -1.41
CA PRO A 274 -32.90 44.12 -2.35
C PRO A 274 -31.70 43.99 -3.32
N ALA A 275 -31.61 43.22 -4.41
CA ALA A 275 -32.56 42.54 -5.28
C ALA A 275 -31.84 41.45 -6.11
N ASP A 276 -32.63 40.53 -6.64
CA ASP A 276 -32.31 39.52 -7.65
C ASP A 276 -31.53 40.04 -8.88
N ASN A 277 -30.57 39.22 -9.32
CA ASN A 277 -30.35 38.83 -10.72
C ASN A 277 -29.46 37.57 -10.77
#